data_AF-A0A3J0KU95-F1
#
_entry.id   AF-A0A3J0KU95-F1
#
_cell.length_a   1.000
_cell.length_b   1.000
_cell.length_c   1.000
_cell.angle_alpha   90.00
_cell.angle_beta   90.00
_cell.angle_gamma   90.00
#
_symmetry.space_group_name_H-M   'P 1'
#
loop_
_entity.id
_entity.type
_entity.pdbx_description
1 polymer ?
#
loop_
_entity_poly.entity_id
_entity_poly.type
_entity_poly.pdbx_seq_one_letter_code
_entity_poly.pdbx_strand_id
1 'polypeptide(L)'
;MSKFPFEQIGHSSDVLDRVVDAYGFTSKLQLADHFDMASSSLSARFKRGIFPADMVVRCVAETGASLEWLSTGQGRKFDDEELDILKMPRRKIVDGVLYDAGMYMLDKVSFLPGTPLPNTPICVLEGSNQFIVDTSFTEVYDDEWLVEIEGKTSIRTLTRIPIKKVRVSGVGMAFDCSIEDIKILGRVVLTIK
;
A
#
# COMPACT_ATOMS: atom_id res chain seq x y z
N MET A 1 23.61 -15.29 4.49
CA MET A 1 23.45 -14.69 3.15
C MET A 1 23.41 -13.18 3.33
N SER A 2 24.23 -12.42 2.60
CA SER A 2 24.16 -10.94 2.62
C SER A 2 23.01 -10.45 1.74
N LYS A 3 22.41 -9.29 2.07
CA LYS A 3 21.33 -8.68 1.28
C LYS A 3 21.78 -8.32 -0.14
N PHE A 4 23.03 -7.91 -0.28
CA PHE A 4 23.70 -7.60 -1.55
C PHE A 4 25.20 -7.95 -1.43
N PRO A 5 25.91 -8.13 -2.55
CA PRO A 5 27.36 -8.28 -2.52
C PRO A 5 28.00 -6.97 -2.09
N PHE A 6 28.58 -6.94 -0.89
CA PHE A 6 29.37 -5.82 -0.38
C PHE A 6 30.84 -6.22 -0.39
N GLU A 7 31.50 -5.99 -1.52
CA GLU A 7 32.97 -6.03 -1.56
C GLU A 7 33.51 -4.72 -1.00
N GLN A 8 34.70 -4.74 -0.41
CA GLN A 8 35.31 -3.53 0.14
C GLN A 8 35.79 -2.65 -1.03
N ILE A 9 34.84 -1.89 -1.59
CA ILE A 9 34.99 -1.17 -2.86
C ILE A 9 36.04 -0.06 -2.70
N GLY A 10 37.10 -0.12 -3.51
CA GLY A 10 38.16 0.89 -3.62
C GLY A 10 37.76 2.15 -4.39
N HIS A 11 36.50 2.57 -4.32
CA HIS A 11 35.94 3.65 -5.13
C HIS A 11 35.14 4.66 -4.27
N SER A 12 35.85 5.34 -3.35
CA SER A 12 35.27 6.42 -2.53
C SER A 12 34.65 7.54 -3.36
N SER A 13 35.16 7.77 -4.58
CA SER A 13 34.61 8.74 -5.52
C SER A 13 33.17 8.42 -5.89
N ASP A 14 32.92 7.19 -6.32
CA ASP A 14 31.66 6.79 -6.93
C ASP A 14 30.55 6.74 -5.88
N VAL A 15 30.90 6.32 -4.66
CA VAL A 15 29.99 6.38 -3.50
C VAL A 15 29.64 7.83 -3.17
N LEU A 16 30.63 8.74 -3.10
CA LEU A 16 30.36 10.14 -2.78
C LEU A 16 29.61 10.86 -3.90
N ASP A 17 29.85 10.54 -5.18
CA ASP A 17 29.07 11.08 -6.29
C ASP A 17 27.60 10.63 -6.21
N ARG A 18 27.33 9.39 -5.76
CA ARG A 18 25.96 8.95 -5.45
C ARG A 18 25.36 9.63 -4.23
N VAL A 19 26.16 9.95 -3.21
CA VAL A 19 25.70 10.78 -2.07
C VAL A 19 25.28 12.18 -2.56
N VAL A 20 26.09 12.83 -3.40
CA VAL A 20 25.72 14.12 -4.03
C VAL A 20 24.37 14.00 -4.75
N ASP A 21 24.21 12.94 -5.55
CA ASP A 21 22.99 12.69 -6.30
C ASP A 21 21.78 12.41 -5.39
N ALA A 22 21.93 11.63 -4.31
CA ALA A 22 20.87 11.34 -3.35
C ALA A 22 20.29 12.59 -2.68
N TYR A 23 21.13 13.58 -2.38
CA TYR A 23 20.67 14.88 -1.87
C TYR A 23 20.12 15.83 -2.94
N GLY A 24 20.21 15.47 -4.23
CA GLY A 24 19.80 16.34 -5.35
C GLY A 24 20.73 17.54 -5.55
N PHE A 25 21.98 17.44 -5.09
CA PHE A 25 22.97 18.50 -5.24
C PHE A 25 23.55 18.52 -6.66
N THR A 26 23.80 19.73 -7.18
CA THR A 26 24.41 19.92 -8.50
C THR A 26 25.92 20.13 -8.41
N SER A 27 26.47 20.26 -7.20
CA SER A 27 27.90 20.47 -6.97
C SER A 27 28.41 19.79 -5.70
N LYS A 28 29.70 19.44 -5.70
CA LYS A 28 30.40 18.90 -4.52
C LYS A 28 30.53 19.93 -3.39
N LEU A 29 30.47 21.23 -3.71
CA LEU A 29 30.53 22.29 -2.72
C LEU A 29 29.29 22.26 -1.81
N GLN A 30 28.10 22.05 -2.39
CA GLN A 30 26.86 21.90 -1.61
C GLN A 30 26.92 20.72 -0.63
N LEU A 31 27.56 19.62 -1.04
CA LEU A 31 27.78 18.50 -0.14
C LEU A 31 28.75 18.86 1.00
N ALA A 32 29.81 19.62 0.72
CA ALA A 32 30.75 20.08 1.74
C ALA A 32 30.05 20.98 2.77
N ASP A 33 29.23 21.91 2.29
CA ASP A 33 28.46 22.83 3.14
C ASP A 33 27.42 22.06 3.98
N HIS A 34 26.72 21.07 3.40
CA HIS A 34 25.73 20.24 4.11
C HIS A 34 26.35 19.42 5.26
N PHE A 35 27.59 18.95 5.06
CA PHE A 35 28.34 18.19 6.06
C PHE A 35 29.21 19.08 6.97
N ASP A 36 29.07 20.41 6.90
CA ASP A 36 29.83 21.39 7.67
C ASP A 36 31.36 21.15 7.59
N MET A 37 31.85 20.95 6.37
CA MET A 37 33.27 20.67 6.11
C MET A 37 33.86 21.55 5.03
N ALA A 38 35.17 21.83 5.13
CA ALA A 38 35.89 22.53 4.10
C ALA A 38 35.93 21.73 2.78
N SER A 39 35.86 22.42 1.64
CA SER A 39 35.96 21.80 0.30
C SER A 39 37.24 20.97 0.11
N SER A 40 38.35 21.38 0.75
CA SER A 40 39.61 20.63 0.76
C SER A 40 39.48 19.29 1.51
N SER A 41 38.76 19.27 2.64
CA SER A 41 38.46 18.06 3.41
C SER A 41 37.59 17.10 2.62
N LEU A 42 36.54 17.60 1.95
CA LEU A 42 35.71 16.77 1.07
C LEU A 42 36.55 16.20 -0.09
N SER A 43 37.38 17.04 -0.73
CA SER A 43 38.27 16.61 -1.82
C SER A 43 39.23 15.49 -1.40
N ALA A 44 39.73 15.53 -0.16
CA ALA A 44 40.55 14.45 0.39
C ALA A 44 39.75 13.15 0.58
N ARG A 45 38.47 13.23 0.99
CA ARG A 45 37.58 12.06 1.12
C ARG A 45 37.34 11.38 -0.24
N PHE A 46 37.15 12.15 -1.31
CA PHE A 46 37.01 11.61 -2.67
C PHE A 46 38.22 10.79 -3.13
N LYS A 47 39.43 11.19 -2.73
CA LYS A 47 40.68 10.54 -3.14
C LYS A 47 41.14 9.41 -2.20
N ARG A 48 40.44 9.22 -1.07
CA ARG A 48 40.90 8.35 0.02
C ARG A 48 40.84 6.85 -0.32
N GLY A 49 39.99 6.45 -1.27
CA GLY A 49 39.79 5.04 -1.64
C GLY A 49 39.15 4.20 -0.54
N ILE A 50 38.59 4.83 0.51
CA ILE A 50 37.95 4.18 1.65
C ILE A 50 36.46 4.51 1.64
N PHE A 51 35.63 3.52 1.92
CA PHE A 51 34.19 3.67 2.00
C PHE A 51 33.79 4.75 3.04
N PRO A 52 33.10 5.83 2.64
CA PRO A 52 32.74 6.95 3.51
C PRO A 52 31.49 6.62 4.34
N ALA A 53 31.62 5.67 5.27
CA ALA A 53 30.49 5.13 6.05
C ALA A 53 29.72 6.21 6.83
N ASP A 54 30.42 7.20 7.39
CA ASP A 54 29.85 8.34 8.09
C ASP A 54 28.87 9.14 7.21
N MET A 55 29.29 9.43 5.98
CA MET A 55 28.48 10.19 5.03
C MET A 55 27.34 9.36 4.44
N VAL A 56 27.58 8.08 4.16
CA VAL A 56 26.56 7.17 3.62
C VAL A 56 25.44 6.94 4.64
N VAL A 57 25.77 6.64 5.91
CA VAL A 57 24.76 6.40 6.95
C VAL A 57 23.89 7.64 7.15
N ARG A 58 24.49 8.83 7.16
CA ARG A 58 23.75 10.09 7.27
C ARG A 58 22.86 10.33 6.05
N CYS A 59 23.37 10.08 4.85
CA CYS A 59 22.60 10.18 3.61
C CYS A 59 21.38 9.27 3.60
N VAL A 60 21.53 8.00 3.99
CA VAL A 60 20.40 7.06 4.14
C VAL A 60 19.36 7.62 5.12
N ALA A 61 19.80 8.11 6.29
CA ALA A 61 18.90 8.61 7.32
C ALA A 61 18.15 9.89 6.91
N GLU A 62 18.77 10.77 6.13
CA GLU A 62 18.19 12.07 5.75
C GLU A 62 17.38 12.02 4.46
N THR A 63 17.74 11.14 3.51
CA THR A 63 17.14 11.10 2.17
C THR A 63 16.28 9.87 1.91
N GLY A 64 16.43 8.81 2.69
CA GLY A 64 15.78 7.52 2.42
C GLY A 64 16.40 6.74 1.26
N ALA A 65 17.55 7.17 0.72
CA ALA A 65 18.25 6.45 -0.34
C ALA A 65 18.68 5.05 0.11
N SER A 66 18.62 4.08 -0.81
CA SER A 66 18.99 2.70 -0.57
C SER A 66 20.48 2.56 -0.29
N LEU A 67 20.82 1.87 0.80
CA LEU A 67 22.22 1.58 1.14
C LEU A 67 22.90 0.72 0.05
N GLU A 68 22.15 -0.18 -0.59
CA GLU A 68 22.65 -1.00 -1.70
C GLU A 68 23.10 -0.10 -2.85
N TRP A 69 22.22 0.79 -3.31
CA TRP A 69 22.54 1.71 -4.40
C TRP A 69 23.67 2.67 -4.06
N LEU A 70 23.67 3.27 -2.87
CA LEU A 70 24.78 4.12 -2.43
C LEU A 70 26.12 3.36 -2.43
N SER A 71 26.11 2.11 -1.99
CA SER A 71 27.33 1.31 -1.86
C SER A 71 27.84 0.75 -3.17
N THR A 72 26.95 0.18 -4.00
CA THR A 72 27.32 -0.62 -5.18
C THR A 72 26.99 0.06 -6.50
N GLY A 73 26.12 1.08 -6.48
CA GLY A 73 25.51 1.65 -7.69
C GLY A 73 24.46 0.75 -8.34
N GLN A 74 24.19 -0.43 -7.76
CA GLN A 74 23.18 -1.38 -8.23
C GLN A 74 21.89 -1.24 -7.42
N GLY A 75 20.78 -1.71 -7.97
CA GLY A 75 19.47 -1.55 -7.35
C GLY A 75 18.90 -0.14 -7.55
N ARG A 76 17.86 0.20 -6.79
CA ARG A 76 17.12 1.46 -6.91
C ARG A 76 17.70 2.53 -5.97
N LYS A 77 17.75 3.78 -6.42
CA LYS A 77 18.29 4.92 -5.68
C LYS A 77 17.54 5.19 -4.38
N PHE A 78 16.23 5.33 -4.49
CA PHE A 78 15.31 5.29 -3.37
C PHE A 78 14.61 3.95 -3.42
N ASP A 79 14.31 3.39 -2.25
CA ASP A 79 13.25 2.38 -2.16
C ASP A 79 11.92 3.13 -2.35
N ASP A 80 11.71 3.67 -3.56
CA ASP A 80 10.44 4.20 -4.06
C ASP A 80 9.51 3.00 -4.28
N GLU A 81 9.20 2.36 -3.18
CA GLU A 81 7.93 1.75 -2.98
C GLU A 81 6.99 2.89 -2.55
N GLU A 82 6.58 3.73 -3.52
CA GLU A 82 5.15 3.95 -3.67
C GLU A 82 4.55 2.57 -3.97
N LEU A 83 4.54 1.72 -2.96
CA LEU A 83 3.67 0.58 -2.88
C LEU A 83 2.31 1.21 -3.11
N ASP A 84 1.72 0.94 -4.28
CA ASP A 84 0.39 1.39 -4.64
C ASP A 84 -0.60 0.59 -3.78
N ILE A 85 -0.45 0.68 -2.46
CA ILE A 85 -1.15 -0.09 -1.46
C ILE A 85 -2.37 0.70 -1.06
N LEU A 86 -3.52 0.06 -1.21
CA LEU A 86 -4.75 0.46 -0.58
C LEU A 86 -4.72 0.01 0.88
N LYS A 87 -4.78 0.97 1.81
CA LYS A 87 -4.97 0.72 3.25
C LYS A 87 -6.42 0.95 3.59
N MET A 88 -7.04 0.01 4.29
CA MET A 88 -8.46 0.09 4.65
C MET A 88 -8.73 -0.55 6.02
N PRO A 89 -9.78 -0.11 6.74
CA PRO A 89 -10.23 -0.78 7.95
C PRO A 89 -10.61 -2.22 7.66
N ARG A 90 -10.20 -3.13 8.54
CA ARG A 90 -10.56 -4.54 8.51
C ARG A 90 -11.63 -4.80 9.55
N ARG A 91 -12.68 -5.52 9.15
CA ARG A 91 -13.75 -5.99 10.01
C ARG A 91 -13.94 -7.48 9.85
N LYS A 92 -14.50 -8.11 10.87
CA LYS A 92 -14.91 -9.52 10.82
C LYS A 92 -16.37 -9.66 11.20
N ILE A 93 -17.07 -10.56 10.52
CA ILE A 93 -18.44 -10.94 10.88
C ILE A 93 -18.36 -12.15 11.82
N VAL A 94 -18.90 -12.00 13.03
CA VAL A 94 -19.05 -13.08 14.02
C VAL A 94 -20.50 -13.12 14.44
N ASP A 95 -21.16 -14.25 14.22
CA ASP A 95 -22.60 -14.46 14.50
C ASP A 95 -23.50 -13.37 13.89
N GLY A 96 -23.14 -12.91 12.69
CA GLY A 96 -23.85 -11.86 11.96
C GLY A 96 -23.64 -10.45 12.53
N VAL A 97 -22.60 -10.21 13.33
CA VAL A 97 -22.27 -8.88 13.85
C VAL A 97 -20.87 -8.48 13.38
N LEU A 98 -20.72 -7.24 12.91
CA LEU A 98 -19.44 -6.67 12.48
C LEU A 98 -18.60 -6.22 13.69
N TYR A 99 -17.38 -6.73 13.77
CA TYR A 99 -16.37 -6.32 14.75
C TYR A 99 -15.16 -5.71 14.06
N ASP A 100 -14.53 -4.75 14.72
CA ASP A 100 -13.21 -4.25 14.30
C ASP A 100 -12.16 -5.38 14.35
N ALA A 101 -11.30 -5.42 13.33
CA ALA A 101 -10.25 -6.41 13.19
C ALA A 101 -8.93 -5.76 12.74
N GLY A 102 -8.74 -4.47 13.02
CA GLY A 102 -7.55 -3.70 12.68
C GLY A 102 -7.56 -3.17 11.24
N MET A 103 -6.40 -3.24 10.58
CA MET A 103 -6.19 -2.70 9.23
C MET A 103 -5.86 -3.81 8.24
N TYR A 104 -6.29 -3.64 6.99
CA TYR A 104 -5.95 -4.47 5.86
C TYR A 104 -5.18 -3.65 4.83
N MET A 105 -4.16 -4.25 4.22
CA MET A 105 -3.33 -3.63 3.20
C MET A 105 -3.34 -4.53 1.98
N LEU A 106 -3.60 -3.94 0.82
CA LEU A 106 -3.70 -4.65 -0.45
C LEU A 106 -3.03 -3.83 -1.53
N ASP A 107 -2.21 -4.46 -2.36
CA ASP A 107 -1.66 -3.82 -3.55
C ASP A 107 -2.81 -3.54 -4.55
N LYS A 108 -2.89 -2.32 -5.07
CA LYS A 108 -3.93 -1.87 -6.01
C LYS A 108 -3.88 -2.63 -7.33
N VAL A 109 -2.76 -3.28 -7.68
CA VAL A 109 -2.69 -4.23 -8.81
C VAL A 109 -3.61 -5.44 -8.64
N SER A 110 -4.09 -5.71 -7.41
CA SER A 110 -5.06 -6.78 -7.14
C SER A 110 -6.44 -6.53 -7.76
N PHE A 111 -6.73 -5.29 -8.17
CA PHE A 111 -7.95 -4.95 -8.89
C PHE A 111 -7.75 -5.14 -10.40
N LEU A 112 -8.80 -5.59 -11.09
CA LEU A 112 -8.73 -5.82 -12.54
C LEU A 112 -8.42 -4.52 -13.29
N PRO A 113 -7.55 -4.56 -14.33
CA PRO A 113 -7.26 -3.39 -15.15
C PRO A 113 -8.54 -2.73 -15.70
N GLY A 114 -8.66 -1.41 -15.55
CA GLY A 114 -9.82 -0.65 -15.99
C GLY A 114 -11.00 -0.60 -15.01
N THR A 115 -10.90 -1.27 -13.85
CA THR A 115 -11.89 -1.13 -12.77
C THR A 115 -11.51 0.06 -11.88
N PRO A 116 -12.42 1.01 -11.63
CA PRO A 116 -12.14 2.10 -10.70
C PRO A 116 -11.88 1.54 -9.31
N LEU A 117 -10.89 2.12 -8.63
CA LEU A 117 -10.60 1.81 -7.24
C LEU A 117 -11.76 2.24 -6.34
N PRO A 118 -12.02 1.51 -5.24
CA PRO A 118 -13.08 1.87 -4.31
C PRO A 118 -12.76 3.20 -3.60
N ASN A 119 -13.79 4.01 -3.36
CA ASN A 119 -13.63 5.33 -2.74
C ASN A 119 -13.54 5.24 -1.21
N THR A 120 -14.42 4.47 -0.57
CA THR A 120 -14.42 4.25 0.89
C THR A 120 -14.40 2.76 1.21
N PRO A 121 -13.25 2.09 0.94
CA PRO A 121 -13.12 0.65 1.11
C PRO A 121 -13.07 0.22 2.58
N ILE A 122 -13.62 -0.96 2.84
CA ILE A 122 -13.36 -1.77 4.03
C ILE A 122 -13.08 -3.21 3.60
N CYS A 123 -12.25 -3.93 4.37
CA CYS A 123 -12.10 -5.37 4.23
C CYS A 123 -13.01 -6.08 5.24
N VAL A 124 -13.87 -6.98 4.78
CA VAL A 124 -14.78 -7.77 5.63
C VAL A 124 -14.40 -9.24 5.55
N LEU A 125 -14.05 -9.83 6.69
CA LEU A 125 -13.83 -11.27 6.83
C LEU A 125 -15.15 -11.96 7.21
N GLU A 126 -15.61 -12.89 6.38
CA GLU A 126 -16.75 -13.76 6.66
C GLU A 126 -16.38 -15.22 6.34
N GLY A 127 -16.32 -16.06 7.37
CA GLY A 127 -15.79 -17.41 7.26
C GLY A 127 -14.30 -17.42 6.89
N SER A 128 -13.95 -18.14 5.82
CA SER A 128 -12.59 -18.19 5.26
C SER A 128 -12.31 -17.07 4.24
N ASN A 129 -13.33 -16.34 3.81
CA ASN A 129 -13.22 -15.41 2.68
C ASN A 129 -13.07 -13.97 3.17
N GLN A 130 -12.31 -13.17 2.42
CA GLN A 130 -12.16 -11.74 2.64
C GLN A 130 -12.76 -10.98 1.46
N PHE A 131 -13.62 -10.03 1.76
CA PHE A 131 -14.33 -9.22 0.78
C PHE A 131 -13.87 -7.77 0.91
N ILE A 132 -13.43 -7.17 -0.18
CA ILE A 132 -13.24 -5.72 -0.22
C ILE A 132 -14.58 -5.11 -0.60
N VAL A 133 -15.09 -4.24 0.26
CA VAL A 133 -16.41 -3.62 0.14
C VAL A 133 -16.24 -2.11 0.01
N ASP A 134 -16.78 -1.51 -1.05
CA ASP A 134 -16.90 -0.06 -1.16
C ASP A 134 -18.21 0.40 -0.51
N THR A 135 -18.08 1.22 0.54
CA THR A 135 -19.23 1.76 1.28
C THR A 135 -19.81 3.01 0.63
N SER A 136 -19.13 3.57 -0.38
CA SER A 136 -19.60 4.70 -1.17
C SER A 136 -20.27 4.19 -2.44
N PHE A 137 -21.59 4.31 -2.52
CA PHE A 137 -22.37 3.95 -3.70
C PHE A 137 -23.57 4.88 -3.86
N THR A 138 -24.04 5.04 -5.10
CA THR A 138 -25.20 5.89 -5.43
C THR A 138 -26.45 5.07 -5.76
N GLU A 139 -26.28 3.85 -6.27
CA GLU A 139 -27.37 2.98 -6.68
C GLU A 139 -27.02 1.52 -6.40
N VAL A 140 -28.07 0.72 -6.18
CA VAL A 140 -28.00 -0.73 -5.97
C VAL A 140 -28.36 -1.43 -7.27
N TYR A 141 -27.55 -2.39 -7.67
CA TYR A 141 -27.71 -3.21 -8.87
C TYR A 141 -27.32 -4.66 -8.58
N ASP A 142 -27.48 -5.52 -9.57
CA ASP A 142 -27.28 -6.96 -9.43
C ASP A 142 -25.80 -7.28 -9.18
N ASP A 143 -25.45 -7.67 -7.96
CA ASP A 143 -24.09 -8.00 -7.55
C ASP A 143 -24.05 -8.63 -6.14
N GLU A 144 -22.86 -8.87 -5.60
CA GLU A 144 -22.63 -9.15 -4.17
C GLU A 144 -22.55 -7.85 -3.35
N TRP A 145 -23.25 -7.83 -2.22
CA TRP A 145 -23.37 -6.68 -1.33
C TRP A 145 -23.21 -7.08 0.13
N LEU A 146 -22.61 -6.19 0.92
CA LEU A 146 -22.67 -6.24 2.37
C LEU A 146 -24.00 -5.65 2.83
N VAL A 147 -24.82 -6.47 3.49
CA VAL A 147 -26.16 -6.08 3.93
C VAL A 147 -26.38 -6.43 5.40
N GLU A 148 -27.26 -5.68 6.05
CA GLU A 148 -27.77 -5.93 7.38
C GLU A 148 -29.29 -6.18 7.30
N ILE A 149 -29.70 -7.35 7.77
CA ILE A 149 -31.07 -7.85 7.71
C ILE A 149 -31.47 -8.21 9.14
N GLU A 150 -32.46 -7.50 9.69
CA GLU A 150 -32.92 -7.68 11.08
C GLU A 150 -31.77 -7.66 12.11
N GLY A 151 -30.81 -6.76 11.92
CA GLY A 151 -29.63 -6.61 12.80
C GLY A 151 -28.52 -7.63 12.59
N LYS A 152 -28.64 -8.53 11.59
CA LYS A 152 -27.60 -9.47 11.19
C LYS A 152 -26.94 -9.04 9.89
N THR A 153 -25.64 -8.75 9.96
CA THR A 153 -24.80 -8.46 8.81
C THR A 153 -24.29 -9.73 8.14
N SER A 154 -24.35 -9.78 6.81
CA SER A 154 -23.72 -10.85 5.98
C SER A 154 -23.45 -10.35 4.57
N ILE A 155 -22.61 -11.07 3.81
CA ILE A 155 -22.50 -10.88 2.36
C ILE A 155 -23.63 -11.64 1.66
N ARG A 156 -24.35 -10.95 0.76
CA ARG A 156 -25.48 -11.49 0.02
C ARG A 156 -25.43 -11.07 -1.44
N THR A 157 -25.91 -11.93 -2.33
CA THR A 157 -26.16 -11.56 -3.72
C THR A 157 -27.55 -10.92 -3.80
N LEU A 158 -27.59 -9.69 -4.29
CA LEU A 158 -28.83 -8.94 -4.53
C LEU A 158 -29.15 -8.97 -6.03
N THR A 159 -30.42 -9.19 -6.37
CA THR A 159 -30.94 -9.06 -7.74
C THR A 159 -32.16 -8.16 -7.72
N ARG A 160 -32.15 -7.07 -8.51
CA ARG A 160 -33.24 -6.11 -8.61
C ARG A 160 -34.49 -6.75 -9.19
N ILE A 161 -35.60 -6.47 -8.53
CA ILE A 161 -36.95 -6.80 -9.00
C ILE A 161 -37.69 -5.46 -9.21
N PRO A 162 -38.51 -5.30 -10.27
CA PRO A 162 -39.33 -4.12 -10.46
C PRO A 162 -40.11 -3.72 -9.20
N ILE A 163 -40.47 -2.44 -9.08
CA ILE A 163 -41.22 -1.90 -7.94
C ILE A 163 -40.37 -1.89 -6.65
N LYS A 164 -39.10 -1.48 -6.79
CA LYS A 164 -38.14 -1.31 -5.67
C LYS A 164 -37.95 -2.56 -4.79
N LYS A 165 -38.08 -3.75 -5.37
CA LYS A 165 -37.81 -5.00 -4.66
C LYS A 165 -36.43 -5.54 -4.98
N VAL A 166 -35.95 -6.41 -4.13
CA VAL A 166 -34.73 -7.18 -4.35
C VAL A 166 -34.97 -8.63 -3.97
N ARG A 167 -34.38 -9.54 -4.75
CA ARG A 167 -34.16 -10.92 -4.33
C ARG A 167 -32.84 -10.98 -3.57
N VAL A 168 -32.89 -11.50 -2.35
CA VAL A 168 -31.72 -11.72 -1.50
C VAL A 168 -31.35 -13.20 -1.56
N SER A 169 -30.11 -13.51 -1.89
CA SER A 169 -29.59 -14.89 -1.99
C SER A 169 -28.15 -15.01 -1.47
N GLY A 170 -27.55 -16.20 -1.55
CA GLY A 170 -26.15 -16.45 -1.16
C GLY A 170 -25.96 -17.42 0.01
N VAL A 171 -26.88 -17.46 0.97
CA VAL A 171 -26.88 -18.45 2.07
C VAL A 171 -28.30 -18.93 2.33
N GLY A 172 -28.52 -20.24 2.26
CA GLY A 172 -29.84 -20.86 2.48
C GLY A 172 -30.83 -20.57 1.35
N MET A 173 -32.11 -20.45 1.70
CA MET A 173 -33.18 -20.17 0.73
C MET A 173 -33.21 -18.68 0.38
N ALA A 174 -33.35 -18.37 -0.90
CA ALA A 174 -33.55 -16.99 -1.37
C ALA A 174 -34.95 -16.48 -1.02
N PHE A 175 -35.08 -15.18 -0.82
CA PHE A 175 -36.36 -14.51 -0.56
C PHE A 175 -36.42 -13.15 -1.24
N ASP A 176 -37.63 -12.62 -1.40
CA ASP A 176 -37.88 -11.32 -2.01
C ASP A 176 -38.40 -10.34 -0.95
N CYS A 177 -37.83 -9.14 -0.88
CA CYS A 177 -38.27 -8.08 0.04
C CYS A 177 -38.23 -6.70 -0.64
N SER A 178 -38.77 -5.68 0.03
CA SER A 178 -38.49 -4.30 -0.38
C SER A 178 -37.02 -3.99 -0.16
N ILE A 179 -36.45 -3.15 -1.01
CA ILE A 179 -35.09 -2.63 -0.78
C ILE A 179 -35.01 -1.81 0.52
N GLU A 180 -36.15 -1.26 0.97
CA GLU A 180 -36.26 -0.46 2.19
C GLU A 180 -36.34 -1.35 3.46
N ASP A 181 -36.61 -2.65 3.32
CA ASP A 181 -36.68 -3.60 4.44
C ASP A 181 -35.29 -4.09 4.89
N ILE A 182 -34.25 -3.80 4.12
CA ILE A 182 -32.87 -4.19 4.42
C ILE A 182 -31.96 -2.98 4.38
N LYS A 183 -30.89 -3.02 5.16
CA LYS A 183 -29.88 -1.97 5.15
C LYS A 183 -28.69 -2.41 4.31
N ILE A 184 -28.44 -1.68 3.23
CA ILE A 184 -27.33 -1.95 2.32
C ILE A 184 -26.14 -1.11 2.78
N LEU A 185 -25.03 -1.78 3.11
CA LEU A 185 -23.87 -1.17 3.75
C LEU A 185 -22.75 -0.87 2.74
N GLY A 186 -22.66 -1.63 1.66
CA GLY A 186 -21.67 -1.42 0.62
C GLY A 186 -21.65 -2.54 -0.41
N ARG A 187 -20.98 -2.30 -1.52
CA ARG A 187 -20.85 -3.24 -2.64
C ARG A 187 -19.53 -4.01 -2.56
N VAL A 188 -19.55 -5.31 -2.82
CA VAL A 188 -18.33 -6.10 -2.95
C VAL A 188 -17.63 -5.73 -4.26
N VAL A 189 -16.36 -5.36 -4.18
CA VAL A 189 -15.52 -5.00 -5.34
C VAL A 189 -14.44 -6.03 -5.64
N LEU A 190 -14.09 -6.85 -4.66
CA LEU A 190 -13.11 -7.92 -4.79
C LEU A 190 -13.36 -9.00 -3.74
N THR A 191 -13.24 -10.26 -4.15
CA THR A 191 -13.37 -11.44 -3.27
C THR A 191 -12.06 -12.21 -3.27
N ILE A 192 -11.50 -12.43 -2.07
CA ILE A 192 -10.25 -13.14 -1.83
C ILE A 192 -10.59 -14.42 -1.04
N LYS A 193 -10.27 -15.57 -1.63
CA LYS A 193 -10.53 -16.91 -1.07
C LYS A 193 -9.28 -17.52 -0.46
#